data_AF-A0A1A9RQJ0-F1
#
_entry.id   AF-A0A1A9RQJ0-F1
#
_cell.length_a   1.000
_cell.length_b   1.000
_cell.length_c   1.000
_cell.angle_alpha   90.00
_cell.angle_beta   90.00
_cell.angle_gamma   90.00
#
_symmetry.space_group_name_H-M   'P 1'
#
loop_
_entity.id
_entity.type
_entity.pdbx_description
1 polymer ?
#
loop_
_entity_poly.entity_id
_entity_poly.type
_entity_poly.pdbx_seq_one_letter_code
_entity_poly.pdbx_strand_id
1 'polypeptide(L)'
;MSKPLPKFVSDELLTGLQKLMMLRLEGAPPADGIKLTASVWVEAIASVNISWAEQLDKGRITAGFTRLFTEIERWPTPKMLIRCLPPRPELPQLEHKKQLTPEEKARGRENLKKLYQIIAEIFERKKQW
;
A
#
# COMPACT_ATOMS: atom_id res chain seq x y z
N MET A 1 -4.31 -13.30 12.96
CA MET A 1 -4.21 -11.99 13.63
C MET A 1 -3.86 -10.96 12.57
N SER A 2 -4.68 -9.92 12.38
CA SER A 2 -4.37 -8.83 11.45
C SER A 2 -3.08 -8.12 11.91
N LYS A 3 -2.22 -7.76 10.97
CA LYS A 3 -0.99 -7.02 11.28
C LYS A 3 -1.39 -5.65 11.85
N PRO A 4 -0.77 -5.19 12.95
CA PRO A 4 -1.08 -3.88 13.50
C PRO A 4 -0.81 -2.80 12.46
N LEU A 5 -1.74 -1.83 12.38
CA LEU A 5 -1.65 -0.72 11.44
C LEU A 5 -0.38 0.11 11.74
N PRO A 6 0.41 0.52 10.72
CA PRO A 6 1.58 1.35 10.97
C PRO A 6 1.22 2.64 11.69
N LYS A 7 2.11 3.09 12.60
CA LYS A 7 1.85 4.25 13.47
C LYS A 7 1.43 5.49 12.68
N PHE A 8 2.12 5.81 11.59
CA PHE A 8 1.81 6.99 10.78
C PHE A 8 0.38 6.96 10.22
N VAL A 9 -0.12 5.78 9.84
CA VAL A 9 -1.49 5.65 9.32
C VAL A 9 -2.49 5.91 10.44
N SER A 10 -2.26 5.32 11.62
CA SER A 10 -3.11 5.56 12.80
C SER A 10 -3.12 7.04 13.19
N ASP A 11 -1.96 7.71 13.20
CA ASP A 11 -1.84 9.13 13.57
C ASP A 11 -2.60 10.03 12.57
N GLU A 12 -2.46 9.80 11.26
CA GLU A 12 -3.21 10.53 10.22
C GLU A 12 -4.72 10.24 10.29
N LEU A 13 -5.10 8.99 10.58
CA LEU A 13 -6.49 8.59 10.72
C LEU A 13 -7.16 9.29 11.90
N LEU A 14 -6.50 9.31 13.06
CA LEU A 14 -6.98 10.01 14.25
C LEU A 14 -7.10 11.52 14.00
N THR A 15 -6.14 12.12 13.31
CA THR A 15 -6.18 13.54 12.93
C THR A 15 -7.38 13.85 12.03
N GLY A 16 -7.66 12.99 11.05
CA GLY A 16 -8.83 13.12 10.17
C GLY A 16 -10.16 12.94 10.91
N LEU A 17 -10.24 11.96 11.82
CA LEU A 17 -11.43 11.72 12.64
C LEU A 17 -11.72 12.90 13.60
N GLN A 18 -10.70 13.53 14.16
CA GLN A 18 -10.85 14.74 14.96
C GLN A 18 -11.47 15.87 14.13
N LYS A 19 -11.03 16.05 12.87
CA LYS A 19 -11.61 17.03 11.95
C LYS A 19 -13.07 16.71 11.62
N LEU A 20 -13.40 15.45 11.34
CA LEU A 20 -14.80 15.03 11.14
C LEU A 20 -15.68 15.39 12.34
N MET A 21 -15.19 15.18 13.56
CA MET A 21 -15.94 15.52 14.77
C MET A 21 -16.25 17.01 14.91
N MET A 22 -15.42 17.88 14.35
CA MET A 22 -15.66 19.33 14.34
C MET A 22 -16.78 19.73 13.37
N LEU A 23 -17.05 18.93 12.33
CA LEU A 23 -18.11 19.20 11.36
C LEU A 23 -19.52 18.94 11.93
N ARG A 24 -19.63 18.14 13.01
CA ARG A 24 -20.91 17.80 13.69
C ARG A 24 -22.01 17.33 12.73
N LEU A 25 -21.61 16.52 11.74
CA LEU A 25 -22.53 15.99 10.74
C LEU A 25 -23.60 15.08 11.35
N GLU A 26 -24.74 14.97 10.68
CA GLU A 26 -25.77 14.01 11.05
C GLU A 26 -25.19 12.58 11.09
N GLY A 27 -25.53 11.83 12.14
CA GLY A 27 -25.01 10.48 12.37
C GLY A 27 -23.61 10.43 12.99
N ALA A 28 -23.03 11.57 13.38
CA ALA A 28 -21.78 11.60 14.12
C ALA A 28 -21.91 10.89 15.47
N PRO A 29 -20.87 10.16 15.92
CA PRO A 29 -20.87 9.56 17.25
C PRO A 29 -20.88 10.66 18.33
N PRO A 30 -21.37 10.36 19.54
CA PRO A 30 -21.26 11.28 20.66
C PRO A 30 -19.79 11.46 21.08
N ALA A 31 -19.50 12.56 21.78
CA ALA A 31 -18.13 12.96 22.10
C ALA A 31 -17.37 11.94 22.97
N ASP A 32 -18.07 11.23 23.85
CA ASP A 32 -17.56 10.14 24.67
C ASP A 32 -17.33 8.85 23.86
N GLY A 33 -18.11 8.63 22.81
CA GLY A 33 -18.01 7.47 21.89
C GLY A 33 -16.91 7.57 20.82
N ILE A 34 -16.21 8.71 20.70
CA ILE A 34 -15.24 8.90 19.62
C ILE A 34 -14.03 7.96 19.71
N LYS A 35 -13.58 7.63 20.93
CA LYS A 35 -12.44 6.72 21.12
C LYS A 35 -12.75 5.32 20.56
N LEU A 36 -13.94 4.81 20.85
CA LEU A 36 -14.39 3.52 20.33
C LEU A 36 -14.60 3.58 18.81
N THR A 37 -15.18 4.67 18.31
CA THR A 37 -15.31 4.89 16.86
C THR A 37 -13.95 4.85 16.17
N ALA A 38 -12.95 5.53 16.73
CA ALA A 38 -11.60 5.53 16.20
C ALA A 38 -10.98 4.12 16.18
N SER A 39 -11.18 3.32 17.22
CA SER A 39 -10.73 1.92 17.24
C SER A 39 -11.36 1.08 16.12
N VAL A 40 -12.66 1.23 15.87
CA VAL A 40 -13.36 0.54 14.77
C VAL A 40 -12.82 0.99 13.41
N TRP A 41 -12.52 2.28 13.25
CA TRP A 41 -11.91 2.79 12.04
C TRP A 41 -10.50 2.22 11.83
N VAL A 42 -9.66 2.20 12.87
CA VAL A 42 -8.31 1.60 12.78
C VAL A 42 -8.39 0.12 12.38
N GLU A 43 -9.32 -0.64 12.97
CA GLU A 43 -9.54 -2.05 12.63
C GLU A 43 -9.98 -2.22 11.17
N ALA A 44 -10.96 -1.43 10.73
CA ALA A 44 -11.44 -1.48 9.36
C ALA A 44 -10.32 -1.12 8.35
N ILE A 45 -9.53 -0.08 8.64
CA ILE A 45 -8.40 0.33 7.79
C ILE A 45 -7.25 -0.69 7.85
N ALA A 46 -7.05 -1.39 8.96
CA ALA A 46 -6.07 -2.48 9.05
C ALA A 46 -6.47 -3.72 8.23
N SER A 47 -7.77 -3.92 7.99
CA SER A 47 -8.27 -5.05 7.20
C SER A 47 -8.13 -4.90 5.68
N VAL A 48 -7.80 -3.70 5.18
CA VAL A 48 -7.68 -3.48 3.73
C VAL A 48 -6.35 -4.02 3.22
N ASN A 49 -6.35 -4.55 2.00
CA ASN A 49 -5.14 -5.07 1.35
C ASN A 49 -4.29 -3.93 0.75
N ILE A 50 -3.78 -3.04 1.60
CA ILE A 50 -2.87 -1.95 1.22
C ILE A 50 -1.55 -2.12 1.97
N SER A 51 -0.45 -2.25 1.21
CA SER A 51 0.90 -2.25 1.78
C SER A 51 1.35 -0.82 2.07
N TRP A 52 0.93 -0.28 3.20
CA TRP A 52 1.19 1.10 3.64
C TRP A 52 2.70 1.42 3.69
N ALA A 53 3.10 2.52 3.03
CA ALA A 53 4.44 3.06 3.01
C ALA A 53 4.39 4.56 3.33
N GLU A 54 5.07 5.00 4.39
CA GLU A 54 4.92 6.36 4.94
C GLU A 54 5.21 7.44 3.90
N GLN A 55 6.27 7.27 3.11
CA GLN A 55 6.71 8.22 2.09
C GLN A 55 5.67 8.41 0.98
N LEU A 56 4.87 7.38 0.69
CA LEU A 56 3.87 7.41 -0.37
C LEU A 56 2.48 7.73 0.17
N ASP A 57 2.16 7.29 1.39
CA ASP A 57 0.78 7.19 1.85
C ASP A 57 0.40 8.21 2.91
N LYS A 58 1.35 8.79 3.66
CA LYS A 58 1.03 9.77 4.71
C LYS A 58 0.23 10.94 4.15
N GLY A 59 0.76 11.60 3.11
CA GLY A 59 0.06 12.69 2.42
C GLY A 59 -1.20 12.24 1.69
N ARG A 60 -1.27 10.98 1.21
CA ARG A 60 -2.47 10.43 0.56
C ARG A 60 -3.64 10.30 1.54
N ILE A 61 -3.37 9.90 2.79
CA ILE A 61 -4.42 9.78 3.82
C ILE A 61 -4.97 11.17 4.15
N THR A 62 -4.08 12.15 4.37
CA THR A 62 -4.48 13.55 4.60
C THR A 62 -5.32 14.09 3.45
N ALA A 63 -4.87 13.88 2.20
CA ALA A 63 -5.60 14.29 1.00
C ALA A 63 -6.94 13.57 0.84
N GLY A 64 -7.00 12.29 1.20
CA GLY A 64 -8.23 11.50 1.20
C GLY A 64 -9.29 12.06 2.14
N PHE A 65 -8.88 12.50 3.35
CA PHE A 65 -9.78 13.21 4.26
C PHE A 65 -10.22 14.57 3.71
N THR A 66 -9.30 15.36 3.14
CA THR A 66 -9.64 16.65 2.51
C THR A 66 -10.73 16.48 1.45
N ARG A 67 -10.58 15.48 0.58
CA ARG A 67 -11.60 15.14 -0.43
C ARG A 67 -12.89 14.65 0.20
N LEU A 68 -12.80 13.76 1.19
CA LEU A 68 -13.96 13.24 1.91
C LEU A 68 -14.79 14.39 2.51
N PHE A 69 -14.17 15.39 3.14
CA PHE A 69 -14.87 16.53 3.74
C PHE A 69 -15.69 17.33 2.73
N THR A 70 -15.26 17.39 1.46
CA THR A 70 -16.00 18.11 0.41
C THR A 70 -17.15 17.31 -0.18
N GLU A 71 -17.20 15.99 0.03
CA GLU A 71 -18.17 15.09 -0.60
C GLU A 71 -19.29 14.62 0.34
N ILE A 72 -19.13 14.76 1.66
CA ILE A 72 -20.04 14.17 2.64
C ILE A 72 -21.04 15.18 3.22
N GLU A 73 -22.29 14.73 3.35
CA GLU A 73 -23.36 15.46 4.05
C GLU A 73 -23.71 14.83 5.41
N ARG A 74 -23.33 13.55 5.60
CA ARG A 74 -23.56 12.77 6.81
C ARG A 74 -22.26 12.09 7.25
N TRP A 75 -22.23 11.61 8.49
CA TRP A 75 -21.06 10.94 9.03
C TRP A 75 -20.63 9.74 8.14
N PRO A 76 -19.36 9.67 7.72
CA PRO A 76 -18.93 8.71 6.73
C PRO A 76 -18.67 7.32 7.33
N THR A 77 -18.64 6.32 6.47
CA THR A 77 -18.10 4.99 6.79
C THR A 77 -16.61 4.90 6.45
N PRO A 78 -15.82 4.01 7.07
CA PRO A 78 -14.39 3.85 6.75
C PRO A 78 -14.12 3.59 5.27
N LYS A 79 -15.02 2.86 4.59
CA LYS A 79 -14.94 2.56 3.15
C LYS A 79 -14.94 3.83 2.29
N MET A 80 -15.61 4.89 2.73
CA MET A 80 -15.66 6.15 1.99
C MET A 80 -14.30 6.81 1.95
N LEU A 81 -13.56 6.84 3.07
CA LEU A 81 -12.18 7.33 3.09
C LEU A 81 -11.30 6.57 2.09
N ILE A 82 -11.38 5.25 2.05
CA ILE A 82 -10.60 4.41 1.10
C ILE A 82 -10.88 4.80 -0.36
N ARG A 83 -12.14 5.11 -0.70
CA ARG A 83 -12.53 5.57 -2.05
C ARG A 83 -11.99 6.96 -2.38
N CYS A 84 -11.83 7.82 -1.37
CA CYS A 84 -11.30 9.17 -1.53
C CYS A 84 -9.77 9.22 -1.59
N LEU A 85 -9.05 8.13 -1.27
CA LEU A 85 -7.59 8.10 -1.36
C LEU A 85 -7.14 8.36 -2.81
N PRO A 86 -6.32 9.39 -3.07
CA PRO A 86 -5.77 9.62 -4.41
C PRO A 86 -4.87 8.44 -4.81
N PRO A 87 -4.64 8.16 -6.10
CA PRO A 87 -3.70 7.12 -6.52
C PRO A 87 -2.29 7.38 -5.96
N ARG A 88 -1.47 6.33 -5.86
CA ARG A 88 -0.06 6.53 -5.51
C ARG A 88 0.65 7.28 -6.65
N PRO A 89 1.65 8.12 -6.35
CA PRO A 89 2.52 8.67 -7.37
C PRO A 89 3.08 7.55 -8.24
N GLU A 90 3.07 7.75 -9.55
CA GLU A 90 3.69 6.79 -10.47
C GLU A 90 5.18 6.71 -10.18
N LEU A 91 5.70 5.48 -10.15
CA LEU A 91 7.14 5.28 -10.06
C LEU A 91 7.78 5.79 -11.36
N PRO A 92 8.97 6.38 -11.30
CA PRO A 92 9.72 6.72 -12.50
C PRO A 92 9.83 5.47 -13.38
N GLN A 93 9.36 5.56 -14.61
CA GLN A 93 9.51 4.47 -15.55
C GLN A 93 11.00 4.34 -15.86
N LEU A 94 11.58 3.17 -15.58
CA LEU A 94 12.93 2.87 -16.04
C LEU A 94 12.93 2.90 -17.56
N GLU A 95 13.89 3.62 -18.15
CA GLU A 95 14.09 3.62 -19.60
C GLU A 95 14.39 2.18 -20.07
N HIS A 96 13.40 1.53 -20.68
CA HIS A 96 13.55 0.20 -21.27
C HIS A 96 14.32 0.28 -22.59
N LYS A 97 15.60 0.68 -22.58
CA LYS A 97 16.40 0.76 -23.82
C LYS A 97 17.87 0.41 -23.66
N LYS A 98 18.23 -0.62 -22.88
CA LYS A 98 19.48 -1.33 -23.21
C LYS A 98 19.19 -2.37 -24.29
N GLN A 99 19.37 -1.99 -25.55
CA GLN A 99 19.44 -2.96 -26.64
C GLN A 99 20.78 -3.69 -26.52
N LEU A 100 20.74 -4.99 -26.23
CA LEU A 100 21.95 -5.82 -26.16
C LEU A 100 22.66 -5.83 -27.52
N THR A 101 23.96 -5.59 -27.54
CA THR A 101 24.76 -5.74 -28.76
C THR A 101 24.78 -7.20 -29.22
N PRO A 102 25.11 -7.50 -30.50
CA PRO A 102 25.26 -8.87 -30.98
C PRO A 102 26.25 -9.70 -30.13
N GLU A 103 27.34 -9.09 -29.68
CA GLU A 103 28.36 -9.71 -28.83
C GLU A 103 27.82 -10.00 -27.43
N GLU A 104 27.10 -9.06 -26.83
CA GLU A 104 26.46 -9.25 -25.53
C GLU A 104 25.41 -10.38 -25.59
N LYS A 105 24.64 -10.46 -26.67
CA LYS A 105 23.71 -11.58 -26.91
C LYS A 105 24.44 -12.91 -27.08
N ALA A 106 25.55 -12.94 -27.81
CA ALA A 106 26.34 -14.16 -27.99
C ALA A 106 26.91 -14.66 -26.65
N ARG A 107 27.50 -13.75 -25.86
CA ARG A 107 28.04 -14.06 -24.53
C ARG A 107 26.95 -14.50 -23.57
N GLY A 108 25.78 -13.86 -23.60
CA GLY A 108 24.61 -14.27 -22.79
C GLY A 108 24.15 -15.69 -23.11
N ARG A 109 24.10 -16.06 -24.40
CA ARG A 109 23.75 -17.43 -24.83
C ARG A 109 24.77 -18.46 -24.37
N GLU A 110 26.05 -18.13 -24.40
CA GLU A 110 27.11 -19.03 -23.95
C GLU A 110 27.06 -19.24 -22.43
N ASN A 111 26.85 -18.18 -21.67
CA ASN A 111 26.69 -18.24 -20.21
C ASN A 111 25.47 -19.10 -19.82
N LEU A 112 24.35 -18.97 -20.55
CA LEU A 112 23.17 -19.79 -20.35
C LEU A 112 23.45 -21.29 -20.58
N LYS A 113 24.17 -21.64 -21.65
CA LYS A 113 24.58 -23.04 -21.90
C LYS A 113 25.39 -23.62 -20.75
N LYS A 114 26.38 -22.87 -20.25
CA LYS A 114 27.20 -23.29 -19.10
C LYS A 114 26.34 -23.47 -17.84
N LEU A 115 25.40 -22.57 -17.60
CA LEU A 115 24.49 -22.67 -16.46
C LEU A 115 23.62 -23.93 -16.53
N TYR A 116 23.08 -24.27 -17.71
CA TYR A 116 22.29 -25.49 -17.90
C TYR A 116 23.10 -26.77 -17.65
N GLN A 117 24.37 -26.80 -18.06
CA GLN A 117 25.25 -27.93 -17.80
C GLN A 117 25.51 -28.11 -16.31
N ILE A 118 25.81 -27.02 -15.58
CA ILE A 118 26.02 -27.06 -14.13
C ILE A 118 24.75 -27.53 -13.41
N ILE A 119 23.57 -27.02 -13.80
CA ILE A 119 22.30 -27.45 -13.22
C ILE A 119 22.08 -28.96 -13.45
N ALA A 120 22.34 -29.45 -14.67
CA ALA A 120 22.20 -30.87 -14.98
C ALA A 120 23.15 -31.75 -14.15
N GLU A 121 24.42 -31.36 -13.99
CA GLU A 121 25.38 -32.06 -13.13
C GLU A 121 24.95 -32.10 -11.66
N ILE A 122 24.39 -31.01 -11.14
CA ILE A 122 23.86 -30.95 -9.78
C ILE A 122 22.70 -31.93 -9.62
N PHE A 123 21.79 -31.98 -10.60
CA PHE A 123 20.65 -32.90 -10.58
C PHE A 123 21.09 -34.37 -10.64
N GLU A 124 22.07 -34.71 -11.48
CA GLU A 124 22.61 -36.07 -11.56
C GLU A 124 23.34 -36.47 -10.28
N ARG A 125 24.14 -35.59 -9.67
CA ARG A 125 24.75 -35.84 -8.37
C ARG A 125 23.71 -36.08 -7.27
N LYS A 126 22.58 -35.38 -7.31
CA LYS A 126 21.51 -35.54 -6.31
C LYS A 126 20.72 -36.84 -6.45
N LYS A 127 20.74 -37.47 -7.63
CA LYS A 127 20.07 -38.74 -7.93
C LYS A 127 20.88 -39.97 -7.49
N GLN A 128 22.18 -39.79 -7.23
CA GLN A 128 23.11 -40.83 -6.77
C GLN A 128 23.20 -40.96 -5.24
N TRP A 129 22.38 -40.21 -4.50
CA TRP A 129 22.22 -40.27 -3.03
C TRP A 129 20.76 -40.63 -2.72
#